data_AF-A0A6G8FI27-F1
#
_entry.id   AF-A0A6G8FI27-F1
#
_cell.length_a   1.000
_cell.length_b   1.000
_cell.length_c   1.000
_cell.angle_alpha   90.00
_cell.angle_beta   90.00
_cell.angle_gamma   90.00
#
_symmetry.space_group_name_H-M   'P 1'
#
loop_
_entity.id
_entity.type
_entity.pdbx_description
1 polymer ?
#
loop_
_entity_poly.entity_id
_entity_poly.type
_entity_poly.pdbx_seq_one_letter_code
_entity_poly.pdbx_strand_id
1 'polypeptide(L)' 'MKISVSLKQEELATLDRFVAETGLPSRSAGLQHAIRLLNGPKLELAYATAWNEWSNSEENDLWDQSVSDGLSDAAR' A
#
# COMPACT_ATOMS: atom_id res chain seq x y z
N MET A 1 4.62 18.99 -13.21
CA MET A 1 5.11 20.28 -12.69
C MET A 1 6.51 20.07 -12.09
N LYS A 2 7.46 20.98 -12.32
CA LYS A 2 8.80 20.92 -11.70
C LYS A 2 8.88 21.95 -10.58
N ILE A 3 9.46 21.56 -9.44
CA ILE A 3 9.67 22.43 -8.28
C ILE A 3 11.12 22.30 -7.82
N SER A 4 11.66 23.39 -7.26
CA SER A 4 12.96 23.36 -6.59
C SER A 4 12.70 23.23 -5.09
N VAL A 5 13.37 22.30 -4.42
CA VAL A 5 13.23 22.04 -2.98
C VAL A 5 14.61 21.99 -2.35
N SER A 6 14.71 22.50 -1.12
CA SER A 6 15.91 22.39 -0.30
C SER A 6 15.70 21.28 0.72
N LEU A 7 16.60 20.29 0.73
CA LEU A 7 16.60 19.18 1.68
C LEU A 7 17.97 19.11 2.35
N LYS A 8 18.00 18.69 3.61
CA LYS A 8 19.26 18.32 4.26
C LYS A 8 19.85 17.09 3.59
N GLN A 9 21.16 16.91 3.74
CA GLN A 9 21.86 15.76 3.18
C GLN A 9 21.30 14.42 3.69
N GLU A 10 20.93 14.35 4.96
CA GLU A 10 20.34 13.17 5.62
C GLU A 10 18.95 12.79 5.05
N GLU A 11 18.13 13.80 4.74
CA GLU A 11 16.80 13.63 4.15
C GLU A 11 16.91 13.14 2.70
N LEU A 12 17.87 13.70 1.94
CA LEU A 12 18.15 13.25 0.58
C LEU A 12 18.66 11.80 0.55
N ALA A 13 19.56 11.42 1.46
CA ALA A 13 20.06 10.04 1.57
C ALA A 13 18.93 9.07 1.90
N THR A 14 17.99 9.47 2.76
CA THR A 14 16.80 8.68 3.08
C THR A 14 15.92 8.46 1.86
N LEU A 15 15.66 9.53 1.08
CA LEU A 15 14.90 9.45 -0.16
C LEU A 15 15.56 8.54 -1.20
N ASP A 16 16.89 8.65 -1.35
CA ASP A 16 17.64 7.85 -2.31
C ASP A 16 17.59 6.36 -1.99
N ARG A 17 17.77 6.01 -0.71
CA ARG A 17 17.62 4.63 -0.24
C ARG A 17 16.20 4.11 -0.51
N PHE A 18 15.18 4.88 -0.16
CA PHE A 18 13.79 4.49 -0.40
C PHE A 18 13.51 4.21 -1.88
N VAL A 19 13.98 5.10 -2.77
CA VAL A 19 13.84 4.93 -4.23
C VAL A 19 14.53 3.66 -4.72
N ALA A 20 15.72 3.36 -4.22
CA ALA A 20 16.47 2.16 -4.58
C ALA A 20 15.77 0.88 -4.10
N GLU A 21 15.35 0.84 -2.83
CA GLU A 21 14.70 -0.33 -2.21
C GLU A 21 13.35 -0.66 -2.85
N THR A 22 12.61 0.36 -3.28
CA THR A 22 11.28 0.21 -3.91
C THR A 22 11.34 0.08 -5.43
N GLY A 23 12.52 0.16 -6.05
CA GLY A 23 12.69 0.08 -7.49
C GLY A 23 12.06 1.26 -8.25
N LEU A 24 11.92 2.42 -7.62
CA LEU A 24 11.30 3.58 -8.24
C LEU A 24 12.24 4.24 -9.26
N PRO A 25 11.69 4.77 -10.38
CA PRO A 25 12.51 5.26 -11.49
C PRO A 25 13.21 6.60 -11.22
N SER A 26 12.85 7.31 -10.15
CA SER A 26 13.46 8.62 -9.82
C SER A 26 13.15 9.09 -8.40
N ARG A 27 13.94 10.06 -7.93
CA ARG A 27 13.66 10.85 -6.70
C ARG A 27 12.29 11.52 -6.73
N SER A 28 11.86 12.02 -7.90
CA SER A 28 10.53 12.62 -8.04
C SER A 28 9.42 11.58 -7.87
N ALA A 29 9.61 10.34 -8.33
CA ALA A 29 8.68 9.25 -8.08
C ALA A 29 8.61 8.89 -6.58
N GLY A 30 9.76 8.87 -5.89
CA GLY A 30 9.83 8.70 -4.44
C GLY A 30 9.06 9.78 -3.67
N LEU A 31 9.29 11.06 -4.00
CA LEU A 31 8.56 12.20 -3.42
C LEU A 31 7.05 12.10 -3.69
N GLN A 32 6.61 11.76 -4.90
CA GLN A 32 5.19 11.56 -5.21
C GLN A 32 4.58 10.42 -4.39
N HIS A 33 5.32 9.33 -4.20
CA HIS A 33 4.89 8.22 -3.35
C HIS A 33 4.72 8.68 -1.89
N ALA A 34 5.71 9.39 -1.34
CA ALA A 34 5.63 9.94 0.02
C ALA A 34 4.44 10.90 0.18
N ILE A 35 4.15 11.77 -0.79
CA ILE A 35 2.99 12.66 -0.75
C ILE A 35 1.67 11.88 -0.75
N ARG A 36 1.57 10.77 -1.49
CA ARG A 36 0.39 9.89 -1.43
C ARG A 36 0.20 9.29 -0.03
N LEU A 37 1.30 8.93 0.64
CA LEU A 37 1.26 8.44 2.03
C LEU A 37 0.87 9.56 3.02
N LEU A 38 1.24 10.82 2.77
CA LEU A 38 0.77 11.97 3.58
C LEU A 38 -0.72 12.24 3.42
N ASN A 39 -1.32 11.86 2.30
CA ASN A 39 -2.78 11.83 2.11
C ASN A 39 -3.42 10.55 2.66
N GLY A 40 -2.59 9.58 3.07
CA GLY A 40 -2.97 8.31 3.66
C GLY A 40 -3.14 8.23 5.18
N PRO A 41 -3.17 9.28 6.03
CA PRO A 41 -3.31 9.09 7.49
C PRO A 41 -4.70 8.60 7.94
N LYS A 42 -5.48 8.07 7.01
CA LYS A 42 -6.69 7.30 7.29
C LYS A 42 -6.73 5.97 6.54
N LEU A 43 -5.73 5.62 5.72
CA LEU A 43 -5.84 4.42 4.91
C LEU A 43 -5.56 3.17 5.75
N GLU A 44 -4.48 3.15 6.53
CA GLU A 44 -4.20 2.05 7.46
C GLU A 44 -5.31 1.92 8.51
N LEU A 45 -5.78 3.06 9.04
CA LEU A 45 -6.91 3.07 9.97
C LEU A 45 -8.21 2.61 9.30
N ALA A 46 -8.49 3.05 8.07
CA ALA A 46 -9.68 2.63 7.33
C ALA A 46 -9.62 1.16 6.96
N TYR A 47 -8.44 0.61 6.61
CA TYR A 47 -8.26 -0.83 6.43
C TYR A 47 -8.49 -1.59 7.72
N ALA A 48 -7.93 -1.12 8.85
CA ALA A 48 -8.16 -1.75 10.15
C ALA A 48 -9.64 -1.71 10.56
N THR A 49 -10.30 -0.57 10.36
CA THR A 49 -11.75 -0.43 10.60
C THR A 49 -12.56 -1.33 9.68
N ALA A 50 -12.30 -1.32 8.38
CA ALA A 50 -13.00 -2.15 7.40
C ALA A 50 -12.82 -3.64 7.67
N TRP A 51 -11.61 -4.09 8.04
CA TRP A 51 -11.38 -5.48 8.43
C TRP A 51 -12.12 -5.84 9.71
N ASN A 52 -12.17 -4.95 10.70
CA ASN A 52 -12.94 -5.19 11.93
C ASN A 52 -14.44 -5.22 11.66
N GLU A 53 -14.96 -4.35 10.79
CA GLU A 53 -16.37 -4.36 10.40
C GLU A 53 -16.72 -5.66 9.67
N TRP A 54 -15.89 -6.08 8.72
CA TRP A 54 -16.06 -7.33 7.99
C TRP A 54 -15.99 -8.57 8.89
N SER A 55 -14.96 -8.69 9.74
CA SER A 55 -14.76 -9.87 10.59
C SER A 55 -15.84 -10.05 11.64
N ASN A 56 -16.51 -8.96 12.04
CA ASN A 56 -17.64 -9.00 12.96
C ASN A 56 -18.99 -9.19 12.25
N SER A 57 -19.01 -9.24 10.91
CA SER A 57 -20.22 -9.46 10.12
C SER A 57 -20.43 -10.94 9.82
N GLU A 58 -21.70 -11.33 9.63
CA GLU A 58 -22.05 -12.67 9.15
C GLU A 58 -21.58 -12.93 7.70
N GLU A 59 -21.17 -11.89 6.98
CA GLU A 59 -20.64 -12.01 5.61
C GLU A 59 -19.31 -12.75 5.60
N ASN A 60 -18.49 -12.64 6.66
CA ASN A 60 -17.20 -13.32 6.72
C ASN A 60 -17.35 -14.84 6.56
N ASP A 61 -18.25 -15.46 7.33
CA ASP A 61 -18.49 -16.90 7.29
C ASP A 61 -19.22 -17.35 6.01
N LEU A 62 -20.01 -16.45 5.41
CA LEU A 62 -20.66 -16.69 4.12
C LEU A 62 -19.63 -16.76 2.99
N TRP A 63 -18.70 -15.82 2.95
CA TRP A 63 -17.67 -15.76 1.90
C TRP A 63 -16.57 -16.81 2.09
N ASP A 64 -16.26 -17.21 3.32
CA ASP A 64 -15.26 -18.25 3.61
C ASP A 64 -15.59 -19.59 2.92
N GLN A 65 -16.88 -19.90 2.74
CA GLN A 65 -17.34 -21.11 2.02
C GLN A 65 -16.90 -21.15 0.55
N SER A 66 -16.70 -19.97 -0.07
CA SER A 66 -16.31 -19.86 -1.48
C SER A 66 -14.81 -19.89 -1.73
N VAL A 67 -13.98 -19.93 -0.68
CA VAL A 67 -12.51 -19.83 -0.79
C VAL A 67 -11.88 -20.93 -1.65
N SER A 68 -12.55 -22.09 -1.73
CA SER A 68 -12.08 -23.26 -2.49
C SER A 68 -12.76 -23.46 -3.85
N ASP A 69 -13.69 -22.58 -4.22
CA ASP A 69 -14.44 -22.70 -5.46
C ASP A 69 -13.51 -22.61 -6.67
N GLY A 70 -13.63 -23.56 -7.60
CA GLY A 70 -12.80 -23.63 -8.81
C GLY A 70 -11.37 -24.13 -8.61
N LEU A 71 -10.97 -24.48 -7.38
CA LEU A 71 -9.66 -25.13 -7.11
C LEU A 71 -9.67 -26.64 -7.39
N SER A 72 -10.83 -27.20 -7.75
CA SER A 72 -11.02 -28.61 -8.08
C SER A 72 -11.37 -28.84 -9.55
N ASP A 73 -10.58 -28.33 -10.50
CA ASP A 73 -10.23 -29.11 -11.70
C ASP A 73 -9.04 -28.49 -12.48
N ALA A 74 -7.83 -28.85 -12.08
CA ALA A 74 -6.74 -29.01 -13.04
C ALA A 74 -6.34 -30.49 -13.01
N ALA A 75 -7.23 -31.36 -13.49
CA ALA A 75 -6.82 -32.66 -14.00
C ALA A 75 -5.67 -32.43 -14.99
N ARG A 76 -4.50 -32.89 -14.58
CA ARG A 76 -3.28 -33.00 -15.38
C ARG A 76 -3.49 -33.98 -16.53
#